data_AF-A0A7K5VFM4-F1
#
_entry.id   AF-A0A7K5VFM4-F1
#
_cell.length_a   1.000
_cell.length_b   1.000
_cell.length_c   1.000
_cell.angle_alpha   90.00
_cell.angle_beta   90.00
_cell.angle_gamma   90.00
#
_symmetry.space_group_name_H-M   'P 1'
#
loop_
_entity.id
_entity.type
_entity.pdbx_description
1 polymer ?
#
loop_
_entity_poly.entity_id
_entity_poly.type
_entity_poly.pdbx_seq_one_letter_code
_entity_poly.pdbx_strand_id
1 'polypeptide(L)'
;LLTIAGNCLVVISVCFVKKLRQPSNYLIVSLALADLSVALAVMPFVSVTDLIGGEWIFGRLFCNVFIAMDVMCCTASIMTLCVISIDRYLGITRPLTYPVRQNGKCMAKMILCVWLLSASITIPPLFGWAQNVNDEKVCLISQDFGYTIYSTAVAFYIPMSVMLFMYYQIYKAARRSAAKHKLTGFPRLEEMEGISVNGVVKLHKESEECTNFSRLLKHDKKNISIFKREQKAATTLGIIVGAFTVCWLPFFLLSTARPFICGTACSCIPLWVERTFLWLGYANSLINPFIYAFFNRDLRTTYRNLLQCRYRNINRKLSAAGMHEALKLAEKPEFVL
;
A
#
# COMPACT_ATOMS: atom_id res chain seq x y z
N LEU A 1 -16.29 -0.84 -14.93
CA LEU A 1 -17.09 -1.83 -14.16
C LEU A 1 -16.26 -2.67 -13.20
N LEU A 2 -15.26 -3.43 -13.66
CA LEU A 2 -14.43 -4.25 -12.77
C LEU A 2 -13.75 -3.44 -11.66
N THR A 3 -13.24 -2.24 -11.98
CA THR A 3 -12.67 -1.30 -11.00
C THR A 3 -13.66 -0.96 -9.89
N ILE A 4 -14.91 -0.69 -10.26
CA ILE A 4 -15.99 -0.36 -9.31
C ILE A 4 -16.28 -1.58 -8.43
N ALA A 5 -16.56 -2.74 -9.05
CA ALA A 5 -16.90 -3.96 -8.33
C ALA A 5 -15.79 -4.39 -7.35
N GLY A 6 -14.53 -4.37 -7.80
CA GLY A 6 -13.36 -4.74 -7.01
C GLY A 6 -13.14 -3.81 -5.80
N ASN A 7 -13.16 -2.50 -6.02
CA ASN A 7 -12.94 -1.54 -4.93
C ASN A 7 -14.15 -1.44 -3.99
N CYS A 8 -15.39 -1.59 -4.48
CA CYS A 8 -16.55 -1.77 -3.60
C CYS A 8 -16.40 -3.01 -2.71
N LEU A 9 -15.90 -4.13 -3.26
CA LEU A 9 -15.65 -5.34 -2.48
C LEU A 9 -14.57 -5.13 -1.41
N VAL A 10 -13.51 -4.35 -1.68
CA VAL A 10 -12.52 -3.92 -0.67
C VAL A 10 -13.22 -3.20 0.48
N VAL A 11 -14.00 -2.16 0.17
CA VAL A 11 -14.69 -1.32 1.16
C VAL A 11 -15.65 -2.17 1.99
N ILE A 12 -16.51 -2.96 1.34
CA ILE A 12 -17.46 -3.87 2.00
C ILE A 12 -16.73 -4.86 2.91
N SER A 13 -15.61 -5.43 2.46
CA SER A 13 -14.85 -6.42 3.25
C SER A 13 -14.35 -5.84 4.56
N VAL A 14 -13.79 -4.63 4.54
CA VAL A 14 -13.30 -3.96 5.76
C VAL A 14 -14.47 -3.52 6.64
N CYS A 15 -15.54 -2.99 6.04
CA CYS A 15 -16.72 -2.55 6.76
C CYS A 15 -17.46 -3.71 7.45
N PHE A 16 -17.63 -4.87 6.83
CA PHE A 16 -18.42 -5.97 7.39
C PHE A 16 -17.63 -6.89 8.34
N VAL A 17 -16.32 -7.06 8.13
CA VAL A 17 -15.52 -8.02 8.89
C VAL A 17 -14.79 -7.32 10.04
N LYS A 18 -15.21 -7.60 11.28
CA LYS A 18 -14.63 -6.99 12.49
C LYS A 18 -13.12 -7.21 12.59
N LYS A 19 -12.63 -8.41 12.22
CA LYS A 19 -11.18 -8.72 12.20
C LYS A 19 -10.39 -7.83 11.23
N LEU A 20 -11.02 -7.36 10.15
CA LEU A 20 -10.40 -6.47 9.17
C LEU A 20 -10.51 -5.00 9.55
N ARG A 21 -11.26 -4.61 10.58
CA ARG A 21 -11.33 -3.21 11.07
C ARG A 21 -10.10 -2.81 11.91
N GLN A 22 -8.91 -3.20 11.46
CA GLN A 22 -7.66 -2.76 12.04
C GLN A 22 -7.29 -1.38 11.49
N PRO A 23 -6.62 -0.51 12.25
CA PRO A 23 -6.35 0.86 11.81
C PRO A 23 -5.57 0.94 10.48
N SER A 24 -4.65 0.01 10.22
CA SER A 24 -3.89 -0.04 8.96
C SER A 24 -4.77 -0.28 7.74
N ASN A 25 -5.89 -1.00 7.91
CA ASN A 25 -6.81 -1.27 6.81
C ASN A 25 -7.66 -0.04 6.45
N TYR A 26 -7.66 1.04 7.26
CA TYR A 26 -8.27 2.31 6.88
C TYR A 26 -7.54 2.97 5.71
N LEU A 27 -6.22 2.78 5.59
CA LEU A 27 -5.46 3.25 4.44
C LEU A 27 -5.87 2.50 3.15
N ILE A 28 -6.13 1.19 3.26
CA ILE A 28 -6.63 0.38 2.13
C ILE A 28 -8.02 0.86 1.69
N VAL A 29 -8.89 1.22 2.65
CA VAL A 29 -10.20 1.82 2.33
C VAL A 29 -10.04 3.19 1.68
N SER A 30 -9.14 4.05 2.18
CA SER A 30 -8.85 5.35 1.56
C SER A 30 -8.40 5.19 0.11
N LEU A 31 -7.53 4.22 -0.17
CA LEU A 31 -7.10 3.90 -1.53
C LEU A 31 -8.27 3.44 -2.40
N ALA A 32 -9.09 2.51 -1.91
CA ALA A 32 -10.26 2.02 -2.65
C ALA A 32 -11.29 3.13 -2.94
N LEU A 33 -11.43 4.11 -2.03
CA LEU A 33 -12.29 5.27 -2.26
C LEU A 33 -11.71 6.20 -3.34
N ALA A 34 -10.39 6.43 -3.36
CA ALA A 34 -9.75 7.20 -4.42
C ALA A 34 -9.92 6.49 -5.80
N ASP A 35 -9.68 5.18 -5.86
CA ASP A 35 -9.86 4.38 -7.07
C ASP A 35 -11.33 4.34 -7.55
N LEU A 36 -12.30 4.30 -6.62
CA LEU A 36 -13.73 4.41 -6.95
C LEU A 36 -14.08 5.78 -7.52
N SER A 37 -13.53 6.84 -6.93
CA SER A 37 -13.70 8.21 -7.41
C SER A 37 -13.19 8.36 -8.85
N VAL A 38 -12.02 7.81 -9.19
CA VAL A 38 -11.52 7.78 -10.58
C VAL A 38 -12.49 7.00 -11.48
N ALA A 39 -12.91 5.80 -11.06
CA ALA A 39 -13.76 4.96 -11.89
C ALA A 39 -15.17 5.52 -12.16
N LEU A 40 -15.70 6.34 -11.24
CA LEU A 40 -17.05 6.91 -11.34
C LEU A 40 -17.05 8.33 -11.89
N ALA A 41 -16.11 9.18 -11.48
CA ALA A 41 -16.11 10.61 -11.78
C ALA A 41 -15.14 10.99 -12.91
N VAL A 42 -14.21 10.11 -13.30
CA VAL A 42 -13.18 10.42 -14.31
C VAL A 42 -13.33 9.52 -15.54
N MET A 43 -13.21 8.20 -15.37
CA MET A 43 -13.18 7.24 -16.49
C MET A 43 -14.37 7.36 -17.46
N PRO A 44 -15.64 7.56 -17.03
CA PRO A 44 -16.75 7.67 -17.97
C PRO A 44 -16.62 8.88 -18.91
N PHE A 45 -16.18 10.02 -18.39
CA PHE A 45 -16.04 11.26 -19.17
C PHE A 45 -14.85 11.19 -20.13
N VAL A 46 -13.75 10.58 -19.70
CA VAL A 46 -12.62 10.26 -20.60
C VAL A 46 -13.08 9.32 -21.72
N SER A 47 -13.82 8.27 -21.38
CA SER A 47 -14.33 7.30 -22.37
C SER A 47 -15.23 7.96 -23.41
N VAL A 48 -16.16 8.82 -22.98
CA VAL A 48 -17.03 9.55 -23.91
C VAL A 48 -16.21 10.47 -24.82
N THR A 49 -15.27 11.22 -24.24
CA THR A 49 -14.36 12.10 -25.00
C THR A 49 -13.57 11.31 -26.05
N ASP A 50 -13.07 10.13 -25.70
CA ASP A 50 -12.34 9.26 -26.63
C ASP A 50 -13.22 8.72 -27.76
N LEU A 51 -14.47 8.33 -27.46
CA LEU A 51 -15.41 7.80 -28.45
C LEU A 51 -15.86 8.82 -29.49
N ILE A 52 -15.88 10.11 -29.14
CA ILE A 52 -16.29 11.21 -30.05
C ILE A 52 -15.11 11.86 -30.78
N GLY A 53 -13.99 11.15 -30.92
CA GLY A 53 -12.81 11.65 -31.66
C GLY A 53 -11.92 12.58 -30.83
N GLY A 54 -12.13 12.63 -29.52
CA GLY A 54 -11.28 13.37 -28.59
C GLY A 54 -11.70 14.78 -28.25
N GLU A 55 -12.92 15.16 -28.61
CA GLU A 55 -13.50 16.46 -28.32
C GLU A 55 -14.17 16.50 -26.93
N TRP A 56 -13.86 17.52 -26.14
CA TRP A 56 -14.49 17.76 -24.85
C TRP A 56 -15.79 18.56 -25.00
N ILE A 57 -16.94 17.92 -24.76
CA ILE A 57 -18.27 18.52 -24.98
C ILE A 57 -18.97 18.98 -23.69
N PHE A 58 -18.38 18.75 -22.52
CA PHE A 58 -19.04 18.98 -21.22
C PHE A 58 -18.89 20.42 -20.70
N GLY A 59 -18.29 21.31 -21.50
CA GLY A 59 -18.10 22.72 -21.18
C GLY A 59 -16.91 23.01 -20.27
N ARG A 60 -16.59 24.31 -20.13
CA ARG A 60 -15.37 24.81 -19.48
C ARG A 60 -15.35 24.60 -17.97
N LEU A 61 -16.48 24.85 -17.30
CA LEU A 61 -16.59 24.68 -15.86
C LEU A 61 -16.35 23.21 -15.48
N PHE A 62 -17.00 22.29 -16.20
CA PHE A 62 -16.84 20.87 -15.95
C PHE A 62 -15.43 20.38 -16.26
N CYS A 63 -14.75 20.94 -17.29
CA CYS A 63 -13.34 20.63 -17.55
C CYS A 63 -12.45 20.91 -16.34
N ASN A 64 -12.60 22.07 -15.70
CA ASN A 64 -11.80 22.42 -14.53
C ASN A 64 -12.09 21.50 -13.34
N VAL A 65 -13.35 21.18 -13.09
CA VAL A 65 -13.75 20.23 -12.02
C VAL A 65 -13.21 18.83 -12.32
N PHE A 66 -13.31 18.39 -13.56
CA PHE A 66 -12.82 17.10 -14.02
C PHE A 66 -11.30 16.97 -13.84
N ILE A 67 -10.51 17.93 -14.32
CA ILE A 67 -9.05 17.93 -14.15
C ILE A 67 -8.68 17.95 -12.67
N ALA A 68 -9.33 18.79 -11.87
CA ALA A 68 -9.08 18.87 -10.43
C ALA A 68 -9.37 17.54 -9.74
N MET A 69 -10.49 16.90 -10.07
CA MET A 69 -10.89 15.62 -9.50
C MET A 69 -9.93 14.49 -9.89
N ASP A 70 -9.53 14.44 -11.17
CA ASP A 70 -8.58 13.43 -11.68
C ASP A 70 -7.22 13.54 -10.99
N VAL A 71 -6.63 14.73 -11.01
CA VAL A 71 -5.33 15.00 -10.39
C VAL A 71 -5.38 14.73 -8.88
N MET A 72 -6.42 15.20 -8.19
CA MET A 72 -6.58 14.98 -6.76
C MET A 72 -6.72 13.49 -6.42
N CYS A 73 -7.56 12.73 -7.13
CA CYS A 73 -7.79 11.32 -6.82
C CYS A 73 -6.58 10.44 -7.16
N CYS A 74 -5.91 10.71 -8.28
CA CYS A 74 -4.68 10.01 -8.65
C CYS A 74 -3.56 10.31 -7.64
N THR A 75 -3.40 11.57 -7.22
CA THR A 75 -2.45 11.97 -6.19
C THR A 75 -2.78 11.35 -4.83
N ALA A 76 -4.06 11.31 -4.44
CA ALA A 76 -4.49 10.68 -3.20
C ALA A 76 -4.16 9.18 -3.19
N SER A 77 -4.27 8.51 -4.34
CA SER A 77 -3.98 7.08 -4.48
C SER A 77 -2.50 6.78 -4.24
N ILE A 78 -1.58 7.46 -4.94
CA ILE A 78 -0.13 7.26 -4.75
C ILE A 78 0.35 7.71 -3.37
N MET A 79 -0.15 8.83 -2.86
CA MET A 79 0.19 9.28 -1.51
C MET A 79 -0.30 8.29 -0.45
N THR A 80 -1.47 7.68 -0.65
CA THR A 80 -1.95 6.60 0.22
C THR A 80 -1.03 5.38 0.14
N LEU A 81 -0.56 4.99 -1.06
CA LEU A 81 0.43 3.91 -1.22
C LEU A 81 1.78 4.20 -0.55
N CYS A 82 2.23 5.45 -0.55
CA CYS A 82 3.41 5.88 0.20
C CYS A 82 3.22 5.69 1.69
N VAL A 83 2.09 6.15 2.20
CA VAL A 83 1.75 6.02 3.62
C VAL A 83 1.58 4.56 4.02
N ILE A 84 0.99 3.72 3.18
CA ILE A 84 0.94 2.27 3.38
C ILE A 84 2.37 1.71 3.45
N SER A 85 3.26 2.10 2.54
CA SER A 85 4.66 1.64 2.54
C SER A 85 5.39 2.02 3.83
N ILE A 86 5.14 3.23 4.35
CA ILE A 86 5.69 3.70 5.63
C ILE A 86 5.11 2.93 6.82
N ASP A 87 3.77 2.80 6.91
CA ASP A 87 3.08 2.02 7.95
C ASP A 87 3.65 0.60 8.03
N ARG A 88 3.88 -0.02 6.88
CA ARG A 88 4.41 -1.38 6.78
C ARG A 88 5.86 -1.47 7.20
N TYR A 89 6.71 -0.53 6.78
CA TYR A 89 8.08 -0.45 7.25
C TYR A 89 8.16 -0.30 8.78
N LEU A 90 7.32 0.57 9.36
CA LEU A 90 7.27 0.77 10.80
C LEU A 90 6.77 -0.48 11.54
N GLY A 91 5.77 -1.17 10.98
CA GLY A 91 5.30 -2.46 11.52
C GLY A 91 6.38 -3.55 11.50
N ILE A 92 7.19 -3.62 10.45
CA ILE A 92 8.27 -4.62 10.30
C ILE A 92 9.46 -4.30 11.21
N THR A 93 9.86 -3.02 11.27
CA THR A 93 11.04 -2.60 12.03
C THR A 93 10.78 -2.45 13.52
N ARG A 94 9.54 -2.20 13.94
CA ARG A 94 9.16 -1.97 15.34
C ARG A 94 7.93 -2.82 15.73
N PRO A 95 8.02 -4.16 15.71
CA PRO A 95 6.87 -5.07 15.85
C PRO A 95 6.13 -4.99 17.20
N LEU A 96 6.79 -4.54 18.28
CA LEU A 96 6.18 -4.45 19.61
C LEU A 96 5.66 -3.05 19.96
N THR A 97 6.38 -2.01 19.52
CA THR A 97 6.05 -0.62 19.87
C THR A 97 5.05 0.03 18.92
N TYR A 98 5.14 -0.28 17.62
CA TYR A 98 4.31 0.37 16.61
C TYR A 98 2.82 0.01 16.73
N PRO A 99 2.42 -1.27 16.90
CA PRO A 99 1.01 -1.62 16.98
C PRO A 99 0.27 -0.98 18.16
N VAL A 100 0.96 -0.78 19.30
CA VAL A 100 0.37 -0.15 20.50
C VAL A 100 0.08 1.32 20.29
N ARG A 101 0.90 2.01 19.48
CA ARG A 101 0.73 3.42 19.13
C ARG A 101 -0.29 3.62 18.01
N GLN A 102 -0.60 2.57 17.27
CA GLN A 102 -1.49 2.61 16.13
C GLN A 102 -2.96 2.65 16.59
N ASN A 103 -3.61 3.81 16.42
CA ASN A 103 -5.03 3.97 16.69
C ASN A 103 -5.80 4.58 15.51
N GLY A 104 -7.13 4.47 15.53
CA GLY A 104 -7.98 4.96 14.44
C GLY A 104 -7.87 6.47 14.20
N LYS A 105 -7.65 7.26 15.26
CA LYS A 105 -7.51 8.74 15.16
C LYS A 105 -6.23 9.13 14.41
N CYS A 106 -5.13 8.45 14.68
CA CYS A 106 -3.86 8.66 14.01
C CYS A 106 -3.97 8.34 12.52
N MET A 107 -4.61 7.23 12.17
CA MET A 107 -4.84 6.83 10.78
C MET A 107 -5.76 7.82 10.06
N ALA A 108 -6.84 8.27 10.71
CA ALA A 108 -7.72 9.30 10.15
C ALA A 108 -6.97 10.62 9.89
N LYS A 109 -6.09 11.04 10.81
CA LYS A 109 -5.23 12.22 10.60
C LYS A 109 -4.29 12.04 9.40
N MET A 110 -3.66 10.87 9.26
CA MET A 110 -2.78 10.58 8.13
C MET A 110 -3.54 10.61 6.80
N ILE A 111 -4.74 10.02 6.75
CA ILE A 111 -5.63 10.07 5.58
C ILE A 111 -6.00 11.52 5.26
N LEU A 112 -6.45 12.29 6.25
CA LEU A 112 -6.79 13.70 6.06
C LEU A 112 -5.59 14.49 5.48
N CYS A 113 -4.38 14.32 6.01
CA CYS A 113 -3.19 14.95 5.48
C CYS A 113 -2.92 14.54 4.02
N VAL A 114 -3.12 13.26 3.66
CA VAL A 114 -2.97 12.79 2.27
C VAL A 114 -3.95 13.50 1.34
N TRP A 115 -5.23 13.59 1.71
CA TRP A 115 -6.24 14.25 0.89
C TRP A 115 -6.00 15.76 0.77
N LEU A 116 -5.59 16.43 1.86
CA LEU A 116 -5.24 17.85 1.82
C LEU A 116 -4.00 18.13 0.95
N LEU A 117 -2.96 17.30 1.06
CA LEU A 117 -1.78 17.42 0.20
C LEU A 117 -2.14 17.16 -1.27
N SER A 118 -3.05 16.22 -1.53
CA SER A 118 -3.50 15.93 -2.90
C SER A 118 -4.33 17.08 -3.49
N ALA A 119 -5.22 17.67 -2.69
CA ALA A 119 -6.00 18.84 -3.06
C ALA A 119 -5.11 20.08 -3.29
N SER A 120 -3.93 20.16 -2.67
CA SER A 120 -3.04 21.32 -2.86
C SER A 120 -2.63 21.54 -4.32
N ILE A 121 -2.57 20.49 -5.14
CA ILE A 121 -2.23 20.58 -6.57
C ILE A 121 -3.33 21.27 -7.38
N THR A 122 -4.58 21.25 -6.90
CA THR A 122 -5.72 21.87 -7.57
C THR A 122 -5.89 23.35 -7.19
N ILE A 123 -5.12 23.84 -6.22
CA ILE A 123 -5.23 25.21 -5.69
C ILE A 123 -4.68 26.26 -6.67
N PRO A 124 -3.50 26.10 -7.30
CA PRO A 124 -2.93 27.14 -8.16
C PRO A 124 -3.86 27.63 -9.29
N PRO A 125 -4.55 26.75 -10.05
CA PRO A 125 -5.50 27.19 -11.07
C PRO A 125 -6.66 28.03 -10.54
N LEU A 126 -7.07 27.82 -9.28
CA LEU A 126 -8.16 28.59 -8.63
C LEU A 126 -7.75 30.02 -8.31
N PHE A 127 -6.46 30.28 -8.09
CA PHE A 127 -5.91 31.61 -7.80
C PHE A 127 -5.38 32.34 -9.05
N GLY A 128 -5.65 31.80 -10.26
CA GLY A 128 -5.30 32.43 -11.52
C GLY A 128 -3.90 32.11 -12.06
N TRP A 129 -3.11 31.27 -11.37
CA TRP A 129 -1.84 30.76 -11.90
C TRP A 129 -2.05 29.40 -12.58
N ALA A 130 -1.42 29.17 -13.74
CA ALA A 130 -1.49 27.91 -14.47
C ALA A 130 -2.93 27.45 -14.76
N GLN A 131 -3.68 28.32 -15.43
CA GLN A 131 -5.04 27.99 -15.88
C GLN A 131 -5.01 26.82 -16.87
N ASN A 132 -6.03 25.97 -16.79
CA ASN A 132 -6.20 24.84 -17.69
C ASN A 132 -6.60 25.32 -19.09
N VAL A 133 -6.18 24.57 -20.11
CA VAL A 133 -6.57 24.84 -21.50
C VAL A 133 -7.94 24.23 -21.73
N ASN A 134 -8.95 25.07 -21.85
CA ASN A 134 -10.36 24.66 -21.96
C ASN A 134 -11.12 25.34 -23.13
N ASP A 135 -10.40 25.67 -24.21
CA ASP A 135 -10.97 26.32 -25.39
C ASP A 135 -11.77 25.35 -26.27
N GLU A 136 -12.99 25.78 -26.61
CA GLU A 136 -14.01 25.11 -27.43
C GLU A 136 -14.27 23.63 -27.12
N LYS A 137 -13.36 22.76 -27.56
CA LYS A 137 -13.46 21.30 -27.53
C LYS A 137 -12.23 20.61 -26.93
N VAL A 138 -11.33 21.35 -26.29
CA VAL A 138 -10.14 20.79 -25.66
C VAL A 138 -10.26 20.93 -24.14
N CYS A 139 -9.83 19.92 -23.40
CA CYS A 139 -9.74 19.97 -21.94
C CYS A 139 -8.41 19.36 -21.51
N LEU A 140 -7.42 20.23 -21.27
CA LEU A 140 -6.07 19.82 -20.91
C LEU A 140 -5.58 20.58 -19.68
N ILE A 141 -4.79 19.89 -18.87
CA ILE A 141 -4.10 20.50 -17.73
C ILE A 141 -3.10 21.56 -18.24
N SER A 142 -2.92 22.61 -17.44
CA SER A 142 -1.99 23.69 -17.76
C SER A 142 -0.58 23.17 -18.07
N GLN A 143 -0.01 23.66 -19.18
CA GLN A 143 1.35 23.34 -19.64
C GLN A 143 2.38 24.37 -19.17
N ASP A 144 2.02 25.21 -18.20
CA ASP A 144 2.96 26.12 -17.56
C ASP A 144 4.13 25.31 -16.97
N PHE A 145 5.34 25.83 -17.16
CA PHE A 145 6.57 25.13 -16.78
C PHE A 145 6.64 24.91 -15.27
N GLY A 146 6.37 25.96 -14.49
CA GLY A 146 6.42 25.92 -13.04
C GLY A 146 5.36 24.99 -12.47
N TYR A 147 4.14 25.07 -13.01
CA TYR A 147 3.05 24.19 -12.60
C TYR A 147 3.30 22.73 -12.96
N THR A 148 3.86 22.45 -14.14
CA THR A 148 4.18 21.07 -14.55
C THR A 148 5.20 20.44 -13.61
N ILE A 149 6.27 21.17 -13.26
CA ILE A 149 7.27 20.67 -12.30
C ILE A 149 6.64 20.47 -10.92
N TYR A 150 5.91 21.47 -10.42
CA TYR A 150 5.27 21.41 -9.10
C TYR A 150 4.28 20.23 -9.01
N SER A 151 3.33 20.15 -9.95
CA SER A 151 2.28 19.14 -9.96
C SER A 151 2.85 17.73 -10.12
N THR A 152 3.77 17.50 -11.07
CA THR A 152 4.35 16.16 -11.29
C THR A 152 5.30 15.75 -10.15
N ALA A 153 5.99 16.69 -9.50
CA ALA A 153 6.81 16.39 -8.32
C ALA A 153 5.95 15.90 -7.14
N VAL A 154 4.87 16.61 -6.83
CA VAL A 154 3.98 16.26 -5.70
C VAL A 154 3.11 15.05 -6.05
N ALA A 155 2.62 14.96 -7.28
CA ALA A 155 1.75 13.87 -7.73
C ALA A 155 2.48 12.56 -8.00
N PHE A 156 3.79 12.58 -8.29
CA PHE A 156 4.49 11.35 -8.67
C PHE A 156 5.91 11.24 -8.13
N TYR A 157 6.84 12.13 -8.53
CA TYR A 157 8.27 11.86 -8.30
C TYR A 157 8.67 11.80 -6.83
N ILE A 158 8.16 12.71 -5.98
CA ILE A 158 8.43 12.69 -4.54
C ILE A 158 7.78 11.45 -3.89
N PRO A 159 6.46 11.20 -4.04
CA PRO A 159 5.84 10.00 -3.48
C PRO A 159 6.53 8.71 -3.95
N MET A 160 6.82 8.60 -5.25
CA MET A 160 7.46 7.44 -5.86
C MET A 160 8.86 7.20 -5.28
N SER A 161 9.65 8.26 -5.10
CA SER A 161 10.97 8.18 -4.47
C SER A 161 10.89 7.69 -3.03
N VAL A 162 9.91 8.19 -2.26
CA VAL A 162 9.65 7.73 -0.89
C VAL A 162 9.26 6.25 -0.89
N MET A 163 8.36 5.81 -1.78
CA MET A 163 7.97 4.40 -1.89
C MET A 163 9.16 3.48 -2.18
N LEU A 164 9.99 3.83 -3.17
CA LEU A 164 11.18 3.05 -3.52
C LEU A 164 12.17 2.99 -2.34
N PHE A 165 12.41 4.13 -1.68
CA PHE A 165 13.28 4.18 -0.51
C PHE A 165 12.76 3.31 0.64
N MET A 166 11.48 3.45 0.99
CA MET A 166 10.88 2.64 2.05
C MET A 166 10.90 1.16 1.71
N TYR A 167 10.66 0.79 0.45
CA TYR A 167 10.73 -0.60 0.00
C TYR A 167 12.16 -1.16 0.08
N TYR A 168 13.17 -0.39 -0.34
CA TYR A 168 14.57 -0.76 -0.18
C TYR A 168 14.91 -0.99 1.30
N GLN A 169 14.44 -0.12 2.19
CA GLN A 169 14.66 -0.26 3.63
C GLN A 169 13.96 -1.50 4.20
N ILE A 170 12.76 -1.83 3.71
CA ILE A 170 12.06 -3.08 4.06
C ILE A 170 12.86 -4.30 3.59
N TYR A 171 13.33 -4.30 2.35
CA TYR A 171 14.16 -5.39 1.79
C TYR A 171 15.46 -5.57 2.59
N LYS A 172 16.12 -4.46 2.94
CA LYS A 172 17.34 -4.46 3.75
C LYS A 172 17.08 -4.99 5.17
N ALA A 173 15.99 -4.58 5.81
CA ALA A 173 15.58 -5.09 7.10
C ALA A 173 15.27 -6.60 7.04
N ALA A 174 14.53 -7.04 6.01
CA ALA A 174 14.26 -8.45 5.73
C ALA A 174 15.53 -9.28 5.63
N ARG A 175 16.51 -8.81 4.85
CA ARG A 175 17.81 -9.47 4.68
C ARG A 175 18.65 -9.51 5.94
N ARG A 176 18.71 -8.42 6.71
CA ARG A 176 19.45 -8.37 7.97
C ARG A 176 18.92 -9.37 8.99
N SER A 177 17.60 -9.51 9.09
CA SER A 177 16.98 -10.50 9.97
C SER A 177 17.25 -11.94 9.49
N ALA A 178 17.19 -12.20 8.18
CA ALA A 178 17.56 -13.51 7.63
C ALA A 178 19.03 -13.88 7.93
N ALA A 179 19.95 -12.92 7.89
CA ALA A 179 21.35 -13.13 8.26
C ALA A 179 21.53 -13.42 9.76
N LYS A 180 20.84 -12.68 10.65
CA LYS A 180 20.89 -12.91 12.11
C LYS A 180 20.40 -14.30 12.51
N HIS A 181 19.32 -14.79 11.90
CA HIS A 181 18.81 -16.14 12.18
C HIS A 181 19.64 -17.27 11.59
N LYS A 182 20.51 -16.96 10.62
CA LYS A 182 21.51 -17.93 10.13
C LYS A 182 22.70 -18.06 11.09
N LEU A 183 22.97 -17.03 11.90
CA LEU A 183 24.07 -16.98 12.86
C LEU A 183 23.69 -17.49 14.26
N THR A 184 22.42 -17.38 14.68
CA THR A 184 21.96 -17.86 16.01
C THR A 184 21.54 -19.33 16.03
N GLY A 185 21.72 -20.07 14.93
CA GLY A 185 21.70 -21.53 14.95
C GLY A 185 23.09 -22.05 15.32
N PHE A 186 23.23 -22.60 16.53
CA PHE A 186 24.44 -23.09 17.22
C PHE A 186 25.24 -22.07 18.03
N PRO A 187 25.06 -22.02 19.36
CA PRO A 187 26.15 -22.40 20.23
C PRO A 187 26.29 -23.93 20.15
N ARG A 188 27.41 -24.42 19.60
CA ARG A 188 27.83 -25.79 19.92
C ARG A 188 28.03 -25.82 21.44
N LEU A 189 27.29 -26.66 22.13
CA LEU A 189 27.74 -27.21 23.41
C LEU A 189 28.95 -28.09 23.06
N GLU A 190 30.12 -27.47 22.95
CA GLU A 190 31.37 -28.21 22.94
C GLU A 190 31.67 -28.61 24.39
N GLU A 191 31.57 -29.93 24.60
CA GLU A 191 32.20 -30.78 25.60
C GLU A 191 31.98 -30.45 27.09
N MET A 192 31.11 -31.28 27.67
CA MET A 192 30.97 -31.52 29.10
C MET A 192 32.11 -32.45 29.55
N GLU A 193 33.14 -31.92 30.21
CA GLU A 193 34.05 -32.73 31.04
C GLU A 193 34.57 -31.92 32.24
N GLY A 194 34.40 -32.46 33.47
CA GLY A 194 35.13 -32.00 34.66
C GLY A 194 34.34 -31.69 35.95
N ILE A 195 33.78 -32.72 36.58
CA ILE A 195 33.58 -32.99 38.05
C ILE A 195 33.67 -31.81 39.05
N SER A 196 32.63 -31.61 39.89
CA SER A 196 32.68 -31.89 41.35
C SER A 196 31.36 -31.62 42.08
N VAL A 197 31.01 -32.56 42.94
CA VAL A 197 29.85 -32.63 43.82
C VAL A 197 30.01 -31.63 44.96
N ASN A 198 29.09 -30.66 45.08
CA ASN A 198 28.59 -30.15 46.36
C ASN A 198 27.41 -29.20 46.17
N GLY A 199 26.31 -29.48 46.90
CA GLY A 199 25.36 -28.46 47.33
C GLY A 199 23.99 -28.51 46.65
N VAL A 200 23.01 -29.05 47.39
CA VAL A 200 21.54 -29.05 47.15
C VAL A 200 20.93 -27.65 46.92
N VAL A 201 21.73 -26.58 46.99
CA VAL A 201 21.35 -25.19 46.68
C VAL A 201 21.46 -24.85 45.18
N LYS A 202 22.19 -25.64 44.37
CA LYS A 202 22.44 -25.34 42.95
C LYS A 202 21.28 -25.68 42.00
N LEU A 203 20.42 -26.64 42.40
CA LEU A 203 19.32 -27.16 41.59
C LEU A 203 18.21 -26.12 41.32
N HIS A 204 17.99 -25.19 42.27
CA HIS A 204 16.97 -24.14 42.10
C HIS A 204 17.45 -23.06 41.12
N LYS A 205 18.73 -22.70 41.16
CA LYS A 205 19.32 -21.66 40.30
C LYS A 205 19.44 -22.12 38.85
N GLU A 206 19.80 -23.39 38.62
CA GLU A 206 19.86 -23.99 37.27
C GLU A 206 18.46 -24.19 36.66
N SER A 207 17.44 -24.51 37.47
CA SER A 207 16.04 -24.59 37.02
C SER A 207 15.48 -23.21 36.64
N GLU A 208 15.83 -22.17 37.40
CA GLU A 208 15.43 -20.78 37.13
C GLU A 208 16.12 -20.22 35.87
N GLU A 209 17.38 -20.58 35.63
CA GLU A 209 18.15 -20.18 34.45
C GLU A 209 17.65 -20.91 33.18
N CYS A 210 17.34 -22.22 33.28
CA CYS A 210 16.77 -23.00 32.19
C CYS A 210 15.35 -22.54 31.81
N THR A 211 14.54 -22.14 32.79
CA THR A 211 13.21 -21.55 32.53
C THR A 211 13.31 -20.15 31.94
N ASN A 212 14.28 -19.32 32.36
CA ASN A 212 14.54 -18.01 31.77
C ASN A 212 15.07 -18.11 30.33
N PHE A 213 15.96 -19.07 30.06
CA PHE A 213 16.46 -19.36 28.72
C PHE A 213 15.34 -19.88 27.81
N SER A 214 14.50 -20.78 28.32
CA SER A 214 13.31 -21.28 27.61
C SER A 214 12.31 -20.16 27.29
N ARG A 215 12.12 -19.20 28.19
CA ARG A 215 11.29 -18.00 27.95
C ARG A 215 11.91 -17.09 26.89
N LEU A 216 13.22 -16.85 26.92
CA LEU A 216 13.94 -16.10 25.90
C LEU A 216 13.84 -16.75 24.51
N LEU A 217 14.06 -18.06 24.41
CA LEU A 217 13.91 -18.81 23.16
C LEU A 217 12.47 -18.80 22.64
N LYS A 218 11.46 -18.91 23.52
CA LYS A 218 10.04 -18.77 23.14
C LYS A 218 9.73 -17.36 22.63
N HIS A 219 10.29 -16.33 23.26
CA HIS A 219 10.15 -14.94 22.84
C HIS A 219 10.80 -14.70 21.47
N ASP A 220 12.01 -15.21 21.24
CA ASP A 220 12.70 -15.12 19.95
C ASP A 220 11.97 -15.87 18.84
N LYS A 221 11.48 -17.09 19.11
CA LYS A 221 10.65 -17.85 18.16
C LYS A 221 9.33 -17.14 17.81
N LYS A 222 8.68 -16.49 18.79
CA LYS A 222 7.47 -15.68 18.56
C LYS A 222 7.79 -14.44 17.71
N ASN A 223 8.90 -13.77 17.96
CA ASN A 223 9.34 -12.62 17.17
C ASN A 223 9.68 -13.04 15.73
N ILE A 224 10.30 -14.20 15.53
CA ILE A 224 10.57 -14.79 14.21
C ILE A 224 9.28 -15.07 13.42
N SER A 225 8.25 -15.64 14.07
CA SER A 225 7.01 -15.97 13.38
C SER A 225 6.21 -14.73 12.98
N ILE A 226 6.16 -13.72 13.86
CA ILE A 226 5.61 -12.39 13.54
C ILE A 226 6.38 -11.80 12.35
N PHE A 227 7.71 -11.80 12.40
CA PHE A 227 8.56 -11.26 11.33
C PHE A 227 8.32 -11.95 9.98
N LYS A 228 8.23 -13.28 9.93
CA LYS A 228 7.93 -14.04 8.70
C LYS A 228 6.56 -13.68 8.12
N ARG A 229 5.56 -13.46 8.97
CA ARG A 229 4.23 -13.01 8.54
C ARG A 229 4.28 -11.61 7.93
N GLU A 230 4.98 -10.69 8.60
CA GLU A 230 5.16 -9.32 8.11
C GLU A 230 6.01 -9.26 6.82
N GLN A 231 7.00 -10.14 6.64
CA GLN A 231 7.79 -10.27 5.41
C GLN A 231 6.93 -10.72 4.21
N LYS A 232 5.97 -11.63 4.43
CA LYS A 232 5.02 -12.02 3.39
C LYS A 232 4.15 -10.84 2.97
N ALA A 233 3.72 -10.02 3.91
CA ALA A 233 2.99 -8.78 3.61
C ALA A 233 3.87 -7.77 2.85
N ALA A 234 5.17 -7.66 3.15
CA ALA A 234 6.11 -6.82 2.42
C ALA A 234 6.29 -7.23 0.94
N THR A 235 6.20 -8.52 0.64
CA THR A 235 6.25 -9.01 -0.74
C THR A 235 5.07 -8.48 -1.55
N THR A 236 3.87 -8.52 -0.97
CA THR A 236 2.67 -7.95 -1.58
C THR A 236 2.84 -6.46 -1.87
N LEU A 237 3.45 -5.69 -0.98
CA LEU A 237 3.70 -4.26 -1.19
C LEU A 237 4.68 -4.00 -2.33
N GLY A 238 5.72 -4.83 -2.47
CA GLY A 238 6.65 -4.73 -3.60
C GLY A 238 5.94 -4.90 -4.93
N ILE A 239 4.98 -5.83 -5.01
CA ILE A 239 4.13 -6.01 -6.19
C ILE A 239 3.26 -4.78 -6.44
N ILE A 240 2.66 -4.19 -5.40
CA ILE A 240 1.85 -2.97 -5.52
C ILE A 240 2.70 -1.79 -6.02
N VAL A 241 3.88 -1.57 -5.42
CA VAL A 241 4.83 -0.52 -5.84
C VAL A 241 5.25 -0.71 -7.29
N GLY A 242 5.61 -1.94 -7.69
CA GLY A 242 5.99 -2.26 -9.06
C GLY A 242 4.87 -2.04 -10.06
N ALA A 243 3.65 -2.52 -9.76
CA ALA A 243 2.48 -2.32 -10.60
C ALA A 243 2.17 -0.84 -10.79
N PHE A 244 2.17 -0.06 -9.70
CA PHE A 244 1.96 1.38 -9.75
C PHE A 244 3.00 2.06 -10.65
N THR A 245 4.28 1.72 -10.49
CA THR A 245 5.38 2.26 -11.29
C THR A 245 5.16 2.01 -12.77
N VAL A 246 4.89 0.77 -13.16
CA VAL A 246 4.69 0.40 -14.56
C VAL A 246 3.47 1.10 -15.15
N CYS A 247 2.41 1.29 -14.36
CA CYS A 247 1.19 1.94 -14.84
C CYS A 247 1.36 3.45 -15.05
N TRP A 248 2.00 4.13 -14.11
CA TRP A 248 2.01 5.60 -14.06
C TRP A 248 3.29 6.26 -14.58
N LEU A 249 4.45 5.60 -14.48
CA LEU A 249 5.72 6.17 -14.92
C LEU A 249 5.70 6.64 -16.38
N PRO A 250 5.16 5.88 -17.36
CA PRO A 250 5.14 6.32 -18.76
C PRO A 250 4.38 7.64 -18.95
N PHE A 251 3.23 7.78 -18.30
CA PHE A 251 2.41 8.99 -18.36
C PHE A 251 3.16 10.18 -17.75
N PHE A 252 3.67 10.05 -16.53
CA PHE A 252 4.36 11.16 -15.85
C PHE A 252 5.64 11.58 -16.57
N LEU A 253 6.41 10.65 -17.14
CA LEU A 253 7.58 11.00 -17.95
C LEU A 253 7.17 11.82 -19.17
N LEU A 254 6.11 11.40 -19.87
CA LEU A 254 5.59 12.12 -21.04
C LEU A 254 5.07 13.52 -20.66
N SER A 255 4.24 13.61 -19.62
CA SER A 255 3.66 14.87 -19.14
C SER A 255 4.73 15.85 -18.66
N THR A 256 5.75 15.36 -17.94
CA THR A 256 6.87 16.21 -17.50
C THR A 256 7.72 16.65 -18.69
N ALA A 257 8.02 15.78 -19.65
CA ALA A 257 8.89 16.10 -20.78
C ALA A 257 8.22 17.01 -21.83
N ARG A 258 6.89 16.98 -21.93
CA ARG A 258 6.10 17.73 -22.91
C ARG A 258 6.48 19.22 -23.03
N PRO A 259 6.47 20.04 -21.96
CA PRO A 259 6.83 21.46 -22.08
C PRO A 259 8.30 21.68 -22.47
N PHE A 260 9.20 20.73 -22.20
CA PHE A 260 10.62 20.84 -22.55
C PHE A 260 10.90 20.46 -24.01
N ILE A 261 10.14 19.50 -24.56
CA ILE A 261 10.35 18.98 -25.92
C ILE A 261 9.57 19.82 -26.94
N CYS A 262 8.28 20.07 -26.68
CA CYS A 262 7.42 20.73 -27.66
C CYS A 262 7.29 22.25 -27.46
N GLY A 263 7.79 22.78 -26.34
CA GLY A 263 7.49 24.14 -25.89
C GLY A 263 6.01 24.32 -25.50
N THR A 264 5.62 25.55 -25.18
CA THR A 264 4.25 25.89 -24.76
C THR A 264 3.29 26.14 -25.94
N ALA A 265 3.80 26.26 -27.16
CA ALA A 265 3.05 26.77 -28.32
C ALA A 265 2.62 25.70 -29.35
N CYS A 266 3.16 24.47 -29.31
CA CYS A 266 2.80 23.39 -30.25
C CYS A 266 2.75 22.03 -29.55
N SER A 267 1.73 21.23 -29.83
CA SER A 267 1.67 19.83 -29.39
C SER A 267 2.40 18.93 -30.40
N CYS A 268 3.65 18.56 -30.10
CA CYS A 268 4.42 17.63 -30.93
C CYS A 268 4.15 16.16 -30.60
N ILE A 269 3.43 15.89 -29.51
CA ILE A 269 3.06 14.54 -29.07
C ILE A 269 1.66 14.20 -29.60
N PRO A 270 1.49 13.07 -30.29
CA PRO A 270 0.17 12.61 -30.73
C PRO A 270 -0.75 12.32 -29.54
N LEU A 271 -2.00 12.81 -29.59
CA LEU A 271 -3.00 12.63 -28.53
C LEU A 271 -3.25 11.17 -28.15
N TRP A 272 -3.17 10.24 -29.12
CA TRP A 272 -3.36 8.81 -28.86
C TRP A 272 -2.28 8.23 -27.94
N VAL A 273 -1.04 8.75 -27.97
CA VAL A 273 0.06 8.31 -27.09
C VAL A 273 -0.24 8.72 -25.65
N GLU A 274 -0.60 9.99 -25.45
CA GLU A 274 -0.94 10.54 -24.13
C GLU A 274 -2.13 9.78 -23.52
N ARG A 275 -3.17 9.53 -24.31
CA ARG A 275 -4.34 8.75 -23.88
C ARG A 275 -4.01 7.30 -23.56
N THR A 276 -3.15 6.66 -24.35
CA THR A 276 -2.74 5.27 -24.09
C THR A 276 -2.04 5.16 -22.74
N PHE A 277 -1.11 6.07 -22.44
CA PHE A 277 -0.43 6.08 -21.14
C PHE A 277 -1.36 6.50 -19.99
N LEU A 278 -2.31 7.40 -20.23
CA LEU A 278 -3.33 7.74 -19.24
C LEU A 278 -4.21 6.52 -18.88
N TRP A 279 -4.69 5.78 -19.88
CA TRP A 279 -5.46 4.55 -19.68
C TRP A 279 -4.65 3.45 -18.97
N LEU A 280 -3.35 3.36 -19.27
CA LEU A 280 -2.43 2.49 -18.52
C LEU A 280 -2.34 2.93 -17.05
N GLY A 281 -2.29 4.23 -16.76
CA GLY A 281 -2.38 4.78 -15.41
C GLY A 281 -3.68 4.39 -14.70
N TYR A 282 -4.82 4.55 -15.37
CA TYR A 282 -6.13 4.16 -14.85
C TYR A 282 -6.28 2.65 -14.60
N ALA A 283 -5.54 1.81 -15.31
CA ALA A 283 -5.51 0.37 -15.05
C ALA A 283 -4.98 0.04 -13.64
N ASN A 284 -4.17 0.92 -13.03
CA ASN A 284 -3.70 0.76 -11.65
C ASN A 284 -4.87 0.60 -10.65
N SER A 285 -5.92 1.39 -10.80
CA SER A 285 -7.11 1.34 -9.93
C SER A 285 -7.84 -0.01 -10.02
N LEU A 286 -7.73 -0.71 -11.15
CA LEU A 286 -8.25 -2.06 -11.33
C LEU A 286 -7.33 -3.11 -10.71
N ILE A 287 -6.01 -2.94 -10.84
CA ILE A 287 -5.01 -3.91 -10.38
C ILE A 287 -5.01 -4.06 -8.85
N ASN A 288 -5.26 -2.98 -8.10
CA ASN A 288 -5.24 -2.96 -6.64
C ASN A 288 -6.11 -4.07 -5.98
N PRO A 289 -7.44 -4.15 -6.25
CA PRO A 289 -8.28 -5.26 -5.77
C PRO A 289 -7.77 -6.66 -6.11
N PHE A 290 -7.19 -6.87 -7.30
CA PHE A 290 -6.64 -8.17 -7.69
C PHE A 290 -5.41 -8.50 -6.84
N ILE A 291 -4.49 -7.56 -6.65
CA ILE A 291 -3.33 -7.78 -5.78
C ILE A 291 -3.79 -8.18 -4.38
N TYR A 292 -4.79 -7.50 -3.82
CA TYR A 292 -5.35 -7.88 -2.52
C TYR A 292 -6.01 -9.27 -2.53
N ALA A 293 -6.75 -9.60 -3.58
CA ALA A 293 -7.40 -10.89 -3.74
C ALA A 293 -6.39 -12.05 -3.82
N PHE A 294 -5.21 -11.87 -4.41
CA PHE A 294 -4.23 -12.94 -4.54
C PHE A 294 -3.26 -13.01 -3.36
N PHE A 295 -2.80 -11.86 -2.87
CA PHE A 295 -1.65 -11.77 -1.99
C PHE A 295 -2.00 -11.37 -0.53
N ASN A 296 -3.21 -10.88 -0.26
CA ASN A 296 -3.69 -10.65 1.11
C ASN A 296 -4.64 -11.78 1.54
N ARG A 297 -4.15 -12.70 2.38
CA ARG A 297 -4.91 -13.92 2.77
C ARG A 297 -6.23 -13.61 3.48
N ASP A 298 -6.25 -12.62 4.37
CA ASP A 298 -7.47 -12.27 5.12
C ASP A 298 -8.50 -11.62 4.19
N LEU A 299 -8.08 -10.75 3.26
CA LEU A 299 -8.96 -10.18 2.24
C LEU A 299 -9.43 -11.24 1.24
N ARG A 300 -8.54 -12.09 0.71
CA ARG A 300 -8.88 -13.20 -0.19
C ARG A 300 -9.96 -14.12 0.39
N THR A 301 -9.79 -14.49 1.66
CA THR A 301 -10.75 -15.33 2.37
C THR A 301 -12.10 -14.62 2.53
N THR A 302 -12.07 -13.32 2.80
CA THR A 302 -13.27 -12.49 2.90
C THR A 302 -13.99 -12.39 1.55
N TYR A 303 -13.26 -12.08 0.47
CA TYR A 303 -13.80 -12.01 -0.89
C TYR A 303 -14.50 -13.30 -1.29
N ARG A 304 -13.83 -14.45 -1.09
CA ARG A 304 -14.42 -15.75 -1.40
C ARG A 304 -15.72 -16.00 -0.62
N ASN A 305 -15.77 -15.63 0.66
CA ASN A 305 -16.98 -15.82 1.45
C ASN A 305 -18.11 -14.83 1.07
N LEU A 306 -17.78 -13.58 0.73
CA LEU A 306 -18.74 -12.58 0.26
C LEU A 306 -19.34 -12.98 -1.09
N LEU A 307 -18.51 -13.41 -2.04
CA LEU A 307 -18.94 -13.89 -3.36
C LEU A 307 -19.76 -15.19 -3.28
N GLN A 308 -19.53 -16.02 -2.25
CA GLN A 308 -20.34 -17.21 -1.98
C GLN A 308 -21.58 -16.92 -1.11
N CYS A 309 -21.90 -15.65 -0.83
CA CYS A 309 -23.00 -15.23 0.03
C CYS A 309 -22.99 -15.86 1.45
N ARG A 310 -21.81 -16.26 1.95
CA ARG A 310 -21.64 -16.95 3.25
C ARG A 310 -21.38 -15.96 4.38
N TYR A 311 -22.27 -14.98 4.55
CA TYR A 311 -22.11 -13.84 5.48
C TYR A 311 -22.04 -14.24 6.96
N ARG A 312 -22.82 -15.24 7.38
CA ARG A 312 -23.11 -15.53 8.79
C ARG A 312 -21.92 -16.06 9.61
N ASN A 313 -20.85 -16.53 8.95
CA ASN A 313 -19.72 -17.20 9.60
C ASN A 313 -18.34 -16.62 9.25
N ILE A 314 -18.27 -15.47 8.55
CA ILE A 314 -16.99 -14.90 8.09
C ILE A 314 -16.09 -14.58 9.30
N ASN A 315 -16.60 -13.84 10.28
CA ASN A 315 -15.85 -13.50 11.49
C ASN A 315 -15.41 -14.76 12.27
N ARG A 316 -16.28 -15.77 12.39
CA ARG A 316 -15.96 -17.03 13.08
C ARG A 316 -14.87 -17.83 12.36
N LYS A 317 -14.94 -17.93 11.02
CA LYS A 317 -13.92 -18.63 10.21
C LYS A 317 -12.57 -17.93 10.21
N LEU A 318 -12.55 -16.60 10.13
CA LEU A 318 -11.32 -15.81 10.19
C LEU A 318 -10.66 -15.84 11.58
N SER A 319 -11.46 -15.93 12.64
CA SER A 319 -10.97 -16.16 14.01
C SER A 319 -10.43 -17.59 14.17
N ALA A 320 -11.18 -18.60 13.71
CA ALA A 320 -10.76 -20.00 13.73
C ALA A 320 -9.48 -20.24 12.91
N ALA A 321 -9.34 -19.64 11.73
CA ALA A 321 -8.11 -19.72 10.93
C ALA A 321 -6.91 -19.06 11.62
N GLY A 322 -7.14 -17.95 12.34
CA GLY A 322 -6.11 -17.30 13.16
C GLY A 322 -5.68 -18.16 14.36
N MET A 323 -6.65 -18.76 15.07
CA MET A 323 -6.36 -19.70 16.15
C MET A 323 -5.66 -20.96 15.65
N HIS A 324 -6.06 -21.51 14.51
CA HIS A 324 -5.46 -22.72 13.96
C HIS A 324 -4.02 -22.48 13.48
N GLU A 325 -3.69 -21.27 13.01
CA GLU A 325 -2.29 -20.87 12.79
C GLU A 325 -1.53 -20.70 14.10
N ALA A 326 -2.13 -20.08 15.11
CA ALA A 326 -1.52 -19.94 16.43
C ALA A 326 -1.26 -21.31 17.08
N LEU A 327 -2.19 -22.26 16.93
CA LEU A 327 -2.07 -23.64 17.39
C LEU A 327 -1.03 -24.42 16.59
N LYS A 328 -1.00 -24.32 15.26
CA LYS A 328 0.09 -24.91 14.45
C LYS A 328 1.48 -24.37 14.80
N LEU A 329 1.55 -23.13 15.26
CA LEU A 329 2.80 -22.54 15.76
C LEU A 329 3.15 -23.03 17.18
N ALA A 330 2.15 -23.41 17.98
CA ALA A 330 2.33 -23.99 19.31
C ALA A 330 2.61 -25.52 19.27
N GLU A 331 2.04 -26.25 18.31
CA GLU A 331 2.14 -27.70 18.10
C GLU A 331 3.34 -28.11 17.24
N LYS A 332 4.19 -27.17 16.76
CA LYS A 332 5.39 -27.58 16.02
C LYS A 332 6.25 -28.41 16.99
N PRO A 333 6.43 -29.71 16.73
CA PRO A 333 6.86 -30.65 17.75
C PRO A 333 8.23 -30.24 18.29
N GLU A 334 8.34 -30.32 19.61
CA GLU A 334 9.57 -30.56 20.32
C GLU A 334 10.32 -31.66 19.55
N PHE A 335 11.27 -31.30 18.69
CA PHE A 335 12.31 -32.25 18.31
C PHE A 335 13.20 -32.35 19.53
N VAL A 336 12.76 -33.23 20.44
CA VAL A 336 13.59 -33.90 21.42
C VAL A 336 14.54 -34.77 20.61
N LEU A 337 15.76 -34.28 20.39
CA LEU A 337 16.96 -35.10 20.48
C LEU A 337 18.14 -34.20 20.84
#